data_AF-A0A212L907-F1
#
_entry.id   AF-A0A212L907-F1
#
_cell.length_a   1.000
_cell.length_b   1.000
_cell.length_c   1.000
_cell.angle_alpha   90.00
_cell.angle_beta   90.00
_cell.angle_gamma   90.00
#
_symmetry.space_group_name_H-M   'P 1'
#
loop_
_entity.id
_entity.type
_entity.pdbx_description
1 polymer ?
#
loop_
_entity_poly.entity_id
_entity_poly.type
_entity_poly.pdbx_seq_one_letter_code
_entity_poly.pdbx_strand_id
1 'polypeptide(L)'
;MSCVVFDGGVNSGPGQSVKWLQRALGLKKVDGLVGPQTLAAVNAVDDHDALIAKIIALRDAFLRALKGWKKFGKGWTSRIKQVLAIGQAWARGSVGPEVVYDAAGARKAYASDAKAAPSAAIADAATGGGLVTGGTVLTTLQSA
;
A
#
# COMPACT_ATOMS: atom_id res chain seq x y z
N MET A 1 5.87 -0.43 -9.37
CA MET A 1 5.26 0.27 -10.53
C MET A 1 3.80 0.67 -10.31
N SER A 2 2.90 -0.23 -9.85
CA SER A 2 1.45 0.03 -9.79
C SER A 2 1.08 1.25 -8.93
N CYS A 3 1.74 1.46 -7.78
CA CYS A 3 1.47 2.60 -6.90
C CYS A 3 1.70 3.96 -7.58
N VAL A 4 2.73 4.08 -8.43
CA VAL A 4 3.07 5.33 -9.13
C VAL A 4 2.04 5.65 -10.21
N VAL A 5 1.60 4.65 -10.97
CA VAL A 5 0.55 4.82 -11.99
C VAL A 5 -0.81 5.11 -11.33
N PHE A 6 -1.11 4.44 -10.23
CA PHE A 6 -2.35 4.67 -9.47
C PHE A 6 -2.41 6.08 -8.88
N ASP A 7 -1.38 6.52 -8.14
CA ASP A 7 -1.35 7.86 -7.54
C ASP A 7 -1.42 8.96 -8.62
N GLY A 8 -0.70 8.79 -9.73
CA GLY A 8 -0.82 9.68 -10.89
C GLY A 8 -2.24 9.72 -11.44
N GLY A 9 -2.91 8.56 -11.50
CA GLY A 9 -4.29 8.43 -12.00
C GLY A 9 -5.31 9.16 -11.14
N VAL A 10 -5.18 9.07 -9.82
CA VAL A 10 -6.05 9.77 -8.87
C VAL A 10 -5.90 11.29 -8.96
N ASN A 11 -4.67 11.78 -9.07
CA ASN A 11 -4.39 13.22 -9.00
C ASN A 11 -4.46 13.95 -10.35
N SER A 12 -4.31 13.25 -11.47
CA SER A 12 -4.20 13.86 -12.81
C SER A 12 -5.01 13.15 -13.88
N GLY A 13 -5.80 12.15 -13.49
CA GLY A 13 -6.65 11.36 -14.39
C GLY A 13 -5.95 10.07 -14.84
N PRO A 14 -6.68 8.93 -14.93
CA PRO A 14 -6.12 7.64 -15.34
C PRO A 14 -5.39 7.69 -16.69
N GLY A 15 -6.03 8.32 -17.70
CA GLY A 15 -5.46 8.42 -19.04
C GLY A 15 -4.14 9.20 -19.08
N GLN A 16 -4.02 10.28 -18.30
CA GLN A 16 -2.76 11.04 -18.23
C GLN A 16 -1.65 10.24 -17.55
N SER A 17 -1.99 9.49 -16.49
CA SER A 17 -1.05 8.62 -15.80
C SER A 17 -0.48 7.53 -16.71
N VAL A 18 -1.36 6.89 -17.50
CA VAL A 18 -0.95 5.90 -18.50
C VAL A 18 -0.09 6.55 -19.60
N LYS A 19 -0.36 7.79 -20.01
CA LYS A 19 0.50 8.50 -20.98
C LYS A 19 1.92 8.71 -20.45
N TRP A 20 2.11 8.97 -19.15
CA TRP A 20 3.45 9.03 -18.57
C TRP A 20 4.15 7.67 -18.60
N LEU A 21 3.44 6.59 -18.29
CA LEU A 21 3.97 5.22 -18.42
C LEU A 21 4.40 4.92 -19.85
N GLN A 22 3.53 5.14 -20.84
CA GLN A 22 3.80 4.85 -22.26
C GLN A 22 5.00 5.66 -22.78
N ARG A 23 5.12 6.95 -22.38
CA ARG A 23 6.30 7.76 -22.70
C ARG A 23 7.57 7.25 -22.02
N ALA A 24 7.49 6.84 -20.75
CA ALA A 24 8.64 6.31 -20.02
C ALA A 24 9.14 4.97 -20.60
N LEU A 25 8.23 4.17 -21.18
CA LEU A 25 8.52 2.94 -21.93
C LEU A 25 9.03 3.21 -23.36
N GLY A 26 9.04 4.47 -23.83
CA GLY A 26 9.46 4.81 -25.19
C GLY A 26 8.48 4.34 -26.28
N LEU A 27 7.21 4.12 -25.96
CA LEU A 27 6.22 3.70 -26.95
C LEU A 27 5.95 4.82 -27.97
N LYS A 28 5.91 4.44 -29.25
CA LYS A 28 5.56 5.36 -30.35
C LYS A 28 4.12 5.87 -30.23
N LYS A 29 3.20 5.00 -29.82
CA LYS A 29 1.80 5.35 -29.59
C LYS A 29 1.58 5.67 -28.11
N VAL A 30 1.06 6.87 -27.84
CA VAL A 30 0.75 7.36 -26.49
C VAL A 30 -0.73 7.77 -26.45
N ASP A 31 -1.61 6.79 -26.23
CA ASP A 31 -3.06 6.96 -26.24
C ASP A 31 -3.68 7.04 -24.84
N GLY A 32 -2.92 6.70 -23.79
CA GLY A 32 -3.41 6.66 -22.42
C GLY A 32 -4.28 5.44 -22.10
N LEU A 33 -4.26 4.41 -22.95
CA LEU A 33 -4.97 3.15 -22.75
C LEU A 33 -3.98 2.01 -22.48
N VAL A 34 -4.23 1.23 -21.44
CA VAL A 34 -3.43 0.02 -21.16
C VAL A 34 -3.91 -1.11 -22.07
N GLY A 35 -3.25 -1.26 -23.21
CA GLY A 35 -3.47 -2.36 -24.15
C GLY A 35 -2.33 -3.38 -24.17
N PRO A 36 -2.42 -4.43 -25.01
CA PRO A 36 -1.41 -5.49 -25.10
C PRO A 36 0.02 -4.98 -25.33
N GLN A 37 0.19 -3.95 -26.14
CA GLN A 37 1.50 -3.33 -26.39
C GLN A 37 2.09 -2.68 -25.14
N THR A 38 1.26 -2.02 -24.32
CA THR A 38 1.72 -1.41 -23.06
C THR A 38 2.12 -2.50 -22.07
N LEU A 39 1.32 -3.56 -21.95
CA LEU A 39 1.62 -4.69 -21.05
C LEU A 39 2.89 -5.43 -21.48
N ALA A 40 3.05 -5.71 -22.78
CA ALA A 40 4.26 -6.35 -23.31
C ALA A 40 5.50 -5.50 -23.03
N ALA A 41 5.43 -4.18 -23.25
CA ALA A 41 6.55 -3.28 -22.97
C ALA A 41 6.90 -3.21 -21.48
N VAL A 42 5.90 -3.18 -20.59
CA VAL A 42 6.13 -3.22 -19.13
C VAL A 42 6.82 -4.53 -18.72
N ASN A 43 6.40 -5.66 -19.28
CA ASN A 43 6.96 -6.97 -18.96
C ASN A 43 8.39 -7.17 -19.50
N ALA A 44 8.79 -6.39 -20.50
CA ALA A 44 10.14 -6.41 -21.06
C ALA A 44 11.13 -5.49 -20.30
N VAL A 45 10.69 -4.80 -19.23
CA VAL A 45 11.57 -3.95 -18.42
C VAL A 45 12.22 -4.76 -17.30
N ASP A 46 13.54 -4.81 -17.30
CA ASP A 46 14.33 -5.44 -16.24
C ASP A 46 14.52 -4.51 -15.02
N ASP A 47 14.77 -3.22 -15.27
CA ASP A 47 14.95 -2.21 -14.21
C ASP A 47 13.67 -1.39 -13.99
N HIS A 48 12.84 -1.85 -13.05
CA HIS A 48 11.62 -1.13 -12.70
C HIS A 48 11.89 0.15 -11.90
N ASP A 49 13.05 0.28 -11.22
CA ASP A 49 13.41 1.51 -10.51
C ASP A 49 13.65 2.65 -11.48
N ALA A 50 14.42 2.39 -12.55
CA ALA A 50 14.64 3.35 -13.61
C ALA A 50 13.33 3.74 -14.31
N LEU A 51 12.43 2.78 -14.55
CA LEU A 51 11.11 3.06 -15.12
C LEU A 51 10.28 3.98 -14.22
N ILE A 52 10.24 3.71 -12.91
CA ILE A 52 9.52 4.53 -11.93
C ILE A 52 10.08 5.95 -11.90
N ALA A 53 11.40 6.11 -11.87
CA ALA A 53 12.06 7.41 -11.89
C ALA A 53 11.68 8.22 -13.15
N LYS A 54 11.65 7.58 -14.33
CA LYS A 54 11.21 8.21 -15.58
C LYS A 54 9.76 8.68 -15.53
N ILE A 55 8.84 7.86 -15.00
CA ILE A 55 7.42 8.24 -14.85
C ILE A 55 7.29 9.46 -13.93
N ILE A 56 7.98 9.46 -12.79
CA ILE A 56 7.94 10.58 -11.84
C ILE A 56 8.53 11.86 -12.45
N ALA A 57 9.63 11.77 -13.21
CA ALA A 57 10.21 12.92 -13.89
C ALA A 57 9.24 13.55 -14.91
N LEU A 58 8.56 12.74 -15.71
CA LEU A 58 7.54 13.20 -16.65
C LEU A 58 6.36 13.88 -15.94
N ARG A 59 5.97 13.34 -14.78
CA ARG A 59 4.93 13.94 -13.95
C ARG A 59 5.38 15.26 -13.32
N ASP A 60 6.60 15.35 -12.79
CA ASP A 60 7.15 16.58 -12.23
C ASP A 60 7.16 17.71 -13.29
N ALA A 61 7.64 17.39 -14.49
CA ALA A 61 7.64 18.33 -15.62
C ALA A 61 6.23 18.81 -15.96
N PHE A 62 5.24 17.91 -15.98
CA PHE A 62 3.84 18.27 -16.21
C PHE A 62 3.30 19.19 -15.11
N LEU A 63 3.53 18.86 -13.84
CA LEU A 63 3.02 19.64 -12.71
C LEU A 63 3.62 21.05 -12.68
N ARG A 64 4.90 21.19 -13.02
CA ARG A 64 5.61 22.48 -13.15
C ARG A 64 5.01 23.39 -14.21
N ALA A 65 4.45 22.81 -15.27
CA ALA A 65 3.81 23.57 -16.36
C ALA A 65 2.39 24.06 -16.01
N LEU A 66 1.80 23.62 -14.89
CA LEU A 66 0.45 24.03 -14.51
C LEU A 66 0.42 25.46 -13.93
N LYS A 67 -0.63 26.22 -14.27
CA LYS A 67 -0.88 27.58 -13.73
C LYS A 67 -0.88 27.62 -12.19
N GLY A 68 -1.31 26.53 -11.54
CA GLY A 68 -1.35 26.40 -10.09
C GLY A 68 0.01 26.16 -9.40
N TRP A 69 1.09 25.96 -10.16
CA TRP A 69 2.41 25.61 -9.62
C TRP A 69 2.91 26.60 -8.56
N LYS A 70 2.71 27.91 -8.79
CA LYS A 70 3.12 28.96 -7.84
C LYS A 70 2.51 28.76 -6.43
N LYS A 71 1.28 28.25 -6.35
CA LYS A 71 0.58 28.05 -5.08
C LYS A 71 0.84 26.66 -4.48
N PHE A 72 0.82 25.62 -5.31
CA PHE A 72 0.80 24.23 -4.82
C PHE A 72 2.07 23.43 -5.08
N GLY A 73 3.01 23.96 -5.86
CA GLY A 73 4.17 23.22 -6.38
C GLY A 73 5.06 22.62 -5.30
N LYS A 74 5.23 23.29 -4.16
CA LYS A 74 5.97 22.74 -3.01
C LYS A 74 5.33 21.45 -2.47
N GLY A 75 4.01 21.46 -2.29
CA GLY A 75 3.25 20.31 -1.81
C GLY A 75 3.23 19.17 -2.81
N TRP A 76 3.02 19.49 -4.09
CA TRP A 76 3.10 18.51 -5.18
C TRP A 76 4.47 17.87 -5.28
N THR A 77 5.55 18.65 -5.21
CA THR A 77 6.94 18.16 -5.23
C THR A 77 7.22 17.21 -4.06
N SER A 78 6.77 17.55 -2.85
CA SER A 78 6.93 16.67 -1.68
C SER A 78 6.20 15.34 -1.88
N ARG A 79 4.95 15.37 -2.36
CA ARG A 79 4.17 14.16 -2.62
C ARG A 79 4.83 13.26 -3.66
N ILE A 80 5.24 13.80 -4.81
CA ILE A 80 5.84 12.96 -5.87
C ILE A 80 7.18 12.36 -5.44
N LYS A 81 7.96 13.04 -4.60
CA LYS A 81 9.20 12.48 -4.00
C LYS A 81 8.90 11.31 -3.07
N GLN A 82 7.85 11.41 -2.26
CA GLN A 82 7.41 10.28 -1.42
C GLN A 82 6.93 9.10 -2.26
N VAL A 83 6.15 9.35 -3.32
CA VAL A 83 5.69 8.30 -4.24
C VAL A 83 6.86 7.65 -4.98
N LEU A 84 7.89 8.42 -5.36
CA LEU A 84 9.13 7.88 -5.92
C LEU A 84 9.81 6.92 -4.93
N ALA A 85 10.03 7.36 -3.69
CA ALA A 85 10.70 6.56 -2.67
C ALA A 85 9.93 5.26 -2.37
N ILE A 86 8.61 5.35 -2.17
CA ILE A 86 7.76 4.17 -1.95
C ILE A 86 7.77 3.26 -3.19
N GLY A 87 7.69 3.85 -4.38
CA GLY A 87 7.68 3.11 -5.64
C GLY A 87 8.96 2.30 -5.84
N GLN A 88 10.12 2.89 -5.57
CA GLN A 88 11.42 2.23 -5.69
C GLN A 88 11.65 1.21 -4.57
N ALA A 89 11.21 1.49 -3.34
CA ALA A 89 11.30 0.54 -2.24
C ALA A 89 10.56 -0.79 -2.49
N TRP A 90 9.51 -0.77 -3.33
CA TRP A 90 8.73 -1.97 -3.69
C TRP A 90 9.04 -2.51 -5.08
N ALA A 91 9.94 -1.87 -5.82
CA ALA A 91 10.33 -2.31 -7.14
C ALA A 91 11.48 -3.31 -7.05
N ARG A 92 11.62 -4.11 -8.11
CA ARG A 92 12.83 -4.89 -8.37
C ARG A 92 13.70 -4.04 -9.30
N GLY A 93 14.98 -3.85 -8.99
CA GLY A 93 15.84 -3.01 -9.80
C GLY A 93 17.06 -2.49 -9.06
N SER A 94 17.57 -1.37 -9.55
CA SER A 94 18.85 -0.77 -9.17
C SER A 94 18.87 -0.01 -7.84
N VAL A 95 17.71 0.26 -7.22
CA VAL A 95 17.59 1.12 -6.03
C VAL A 95 16.90 0.39 -4.85
N GLY A 96 16.05 -0.60 -5.11
CA GLY A 96 15.41 -1.41 -4.08
C GLY A 96 16.39 -2.28 -3.26
N PRO A 97 16.03 -2.70 -2.02
CA PRO A 97 16.85 -3.64 -1.26
C PRO A 97 17.04 -4.92 -2.07
N GLU A 98 18.26 -5.46 -2.08
CA GLU A 98 18.52 -6.75 -2.71
C GLU A 98 17.54 -7.78 -2.16
N VAL A 99 16.85 -8.50 -3.06
CA VAL A 99 15.88 -9.52 -2.65
C VAL A 99 16.67 -10.70 -2.10
N VAL A 100 17.01 -10.65 -0.82
CA VAL A 100 17.59 -11.77 -0.09
C VAL A 100 16.49 -12.80 0.14
N TYR A 101 16.59 -13.93 -0.54
CA TYR A 101 15.71 -15.06 -0.27
C TYR A 101 16.12 -15.71 1.05
N ASP A 102 15.30 -15.55 2.09
CA ASP A 102 15.43 -16.32 3.32
C ASP A 102 14.66 -17.65 3.19
N ALA A 103 15.40 -18.75 3.07
CA ALA A 103 14.84 -20.10 3.04
C ALA A 103 14.03 -20.44 4.31
N ALA A 104 14.31 -19.79 5.45
CA ALA A 104 13.55 -20.00 6.69
C ALA A 104 12.17 -19.33 6.66
N GLY A 105 12.02 -18.18 5.96
CA GLY A 105 10.77 -17.44 5.76
C GLY A 105 9.81 -18.06 4.73
N ALA A 106 10.27 -19.04 3.95
CA ALA A 106 9.44 -19.78 3.00
C ALA A 106 8.55 -20.86 3.66
N ARG A 107 8.74 -21.14 4.96
CA ARG A 107 7.88 -22.08 5.69
C ARG A 107 6.46 -21.52 5.79
N LYS A 108 5.49 -22.29 5.28
CA LYS A 108 4.07 -22.02 5.50
C LYS A 108 3.79 -22.18 6.99
N ALA A 109 3.14 -21.18 7.60
CA ALA A 109 2.68 -21.31 8.97
C ALA A 109 1.64 -22.43 9.06
N TYR A 110 1.86 -23.37 9.97
CA TYR A 110 0.89 -24.41 10.31
C TYR A 110 -0.10 -23.86 11.33
N ALA A 111 -1.27 -24.49 11.47
CA ALA A 111 -2.24 -24.11 12.51
C ALA A 111 -1.64 -24.19 13.94
N SER A 112 -0.58 -24.98 14.13
CA SER A 112 0.20 -25.07 15.37
C SER A 112 1.00 -23.81 15.69
N ASP A 113 1.25 -22.94 14.72
CA ASP A 113 2.00 -21.70 14.91
C ASP A 113 1.11 -20.56 15.44
N ALA A 114 -0.20 -20.81 15.57
CA ALA A 114 -1.14 -19.85 16.12
C ALA A 114 -0.95 -19.69 17.64
N LYS A 115 -0.83 -18.44 18.09
CA LYS A 115 -0.80 -18.13 19.52
C LYS A 115 -2.16 -18.43 20.15
N ALA A 116 -2.16 -19.01 21.35
CA ALA A 116 -3.39 -19.28 22.11
C ALA A 116 -4.20 -17.99 22.29
N ALA A 117 -5.50 -18.06 22.03
CA ALA A 117 -6.41 -16.94 22.22
C ALA A 117 -6.38 -16.47 23.69
N PRO A 118 -6.45 -15.16 23.94
CA PRO A 118 -6.53 -14.65 25.30
C PRO A 118 -7.80 -15.17 25.99
N SER A 119 -7.70 -15.49 27.29
CA SER A 119 -8.81 -16.04 28.06
C SER A 119 -9.96 -15.04 28.16
N ALA A 120 -11.19 -15.51 27.96
CA ALA A 120 -12.43 -14.72 28.05
C ALA A 120 -12.72 -14.16 29.47
N ALA A 121 -11.92 -14.52 30.48
CA ALA A 121 -12.14 -14.17 31.89
C ALA A 121 -12.24 -12.65 32.18
N ILE A 122 -11.70 -11.78 31.32
CA ILE A 122 -11.79 -10.32 31.51
C ILE A 122 -13.13 -9.76 31.00
N ALA A 123 -13.82 -10.47 30.09
CA ALA A 123 -15.08 -9.99 29.52
C ALA A 123 -16.28 -10.17 30.47
N ASP A 124 -16.32 -11.24 31.27
CA ASP A 124 -17.45 -11.54 32.17
C ASP A 124 -17.50 -10.63 33.42
N ALA A 125 -16.37 -10.01 33.80
CA ALA A 125 -16.32 -9.12 34.96
C ALA A 125 -17.00 -7.76 34.72
N ALA A 126 -17.21 -7.36 33.45
CA ALA A 126 -17.70 -6.02 33.10
C ALA A 126 -19.23 -5.92 32.99
N THR A 127 -19.98 -7.03 33.01
CA THR A 127 -21.44 -7.04 32.79
C THR A 127 -22.27 -7.20 34.08
N GLY A 128 -21.66 -7.45 35.24
CA GLY A 128 -22.39 -7.76 36.49
C GLY A 128 -22.47 -6.66 37.57
N GLY A 129 -22.02 -5.43 37.29
CA GLY A 129 -21.86 -4.38 38.32
C GLY A 129 -23.10 -3.50 38.54
N GLY A 130 -24.22 -4.07 38.97
CA GLY A 130 -25.40 -3.33 39.43
C GLY A 130 -25.70 -3.59 40.91
N LEU A 131 -25.57 -2.56 41.76
CA LEU A 131 -25.88 -2.58 43.19
C LEU A 131 -27.30 -3.10 43.50
N VAL A 132 -27.43 -4.11 44.37
CA VAL A 132 -28.58 -4.23 45.29
C VAL A 132 -28.03 -4.40 46.71
N THR A 133 -28.30 -3.37 47.49
CA THR A 133 -28.13 -3.22 48.94
C THR A 133 -28.86 -4.29 49.75
N GLY A 134 -28.14 -4.89 50.71
CA GLY A 134 -28.67 -5.30 52.02
C GLY A 134 -29.56 -6.54 52.09
N GLY A 135 -29.11 -7.56 52.85
CA GLY A 135 -30.00 -8.59 53.37
C GLY A 135 -29.35 -9.96 53.52
N THR A 136 -28.85 -10.25 54.71
CA THR A 136 -28.50 -11.60 55.18
C THR A 136 -29.71 -12.53 55.02
N VAL A 137 -29.64 -13.57 54.18
CA VAL A 137 -30.41 -14.81 54.40
C VAL A 137 -29.59 -16.02 53.95
N LEU A 138 -29.27 -16.81 54.98
CA LEU A 138 -28.79 -18.17 55.00
C LEU A 138 -29.87 -19.12 54.43
N THR A 139 -29.54 -19.95 53.43
CA THR A 139 -30.20 -21.26 53.26
C THR A 139 -29.30 -22.21 52.47
N THR A 140 -28.73 -23.17 53.20
CA THR A 140 -28.29 -24.49 52.73
C THR A 140 -29.42 -25.23 52.02
N LEU A 141 -29.11 -25.97 50.95
CA LEU A 141 -29.78 -27.23 50.62
C LEU A 141 -28.84 -28.09 49.75
N GLN A 142 -28.34 -29.17 50.39
CA GLN A 142 -27.70 -30.31 49.75
C GLN A 142 -28.74 -31.20 49.07
N SER A 143 -28.24 -32.03 48.15
CA SER A 143 -28.92 -33.10 47.43
C SER A 143 -29.72 -34.07 48.32
N ALA A 144 -30.93 -34.40 47.86
CA ALA A 144 -31.48 -35.75 47.74
C ALA A 144 -32.65 -35.70 46.74
#